data_AF-A0A9E3QEF4-F1
#
_entry.id   AF-A0A9E3QEF4-F1
#
_cell.length_a   1.000
_cell.length_b   1.000
_cell.length_c   1.000
_cell.angle_alpha   90.00
_cell.angle_beta   90.00
_cell.angle_gamma   90.00
#
_symmetry.space_group_name_H-M   'P 1'
#
loop_
_entity.id
_entity.type
_entity.pdbx_description
1 polymer ?
#
loop_
_entity_poly.entity_id
_entity_poly.type
_entity_poly.pdbx_seq_one_letter_code
_entity_poly.pdbx_strand_id
1 'polypeptide(L)'
;MWDQYYVYAVAALIIGVFLTHVVRKTFDPFAPIWLFLVGYTQVYIIQAISYRDWALRVRGIDLVTAAGARSLWALAWFVVVYHSGLGRVLAARLPRPPATWSAPLVFAISPVMIAWGLISAGLLFRYGLLSDDPTRYSAEETLLRQFPLLMLAAGVLLIVTGRLLGRPPIFWAGVATAAAYALIWTFNGKRSHSLLGVLTGVCAFYITKQRRPSWPVLLTTAVTGAMIVGLAIGWRGNNNYEHSLSGFLQYISEFDPSRVLESLNLKTRGEEGEMVTYETEEYGGYLLMLDTVPEEADYDYGANYIRIVSTFIPRLIWPSKPVFGREKWVNAWIAGSELPRDANFEGPAIGILGAAQLNGGVVGTFLVLAVVALFWRTAYEYFRLYALVPWVQAWWALTFYNSWFTVVCDDPANWFYYTYGQASFPPLLFLWCANRLAGRTTAVPWPVPIG
;
A
#
# COMPACT_ATOMS: atom_id res chain seq x y z
N MET A 1 31.24 -5.69 -8.48
CA MET A 1 31.51 -5.05 -7.17
C MET A 1 31.05 -3.60 -7.17
N TRP A 2 31.30 -2.84 -8.26
CA TRP A 2 30.82 -1.47 -8.41
C TRP A 2 29.29 -1.31 -8.31
N ASP A 3 28.55 -2.30 -8.81
CA ASP A 3 27.08 -2.38 -8.78
C ASP A 3 26.49 -2.31 -7.36
N GLN A 4 27.15 -2.95 -6.38
CA GLN A 4 26.64 -3.02 -5.01
C GLN A 4 26.88 -1.76 -4.19
N TYR A 5 27.84 -0.90 -4.58
CA TYR A 5 28.11 0.33 -3.83
C TYR A 5 26.89 1.24 -3.75
N TYR A 6 26.09 1.31 -4.82
CA TYR A 6 24.87 2.09 -4.82
C TYR A 6 23.81 1.50 -3.88
N VAL A 7 23.67 0.18 -3.84
CA VAL A 7 22.73 -0.49 -2.92
C VAL A 7 23.13 -0.23 -1.46
N TYR A 8 24.42 -0.33 -1.13
CA TYR A 8 24.91 0.00 0.20
C TYR A 8 24.82 1.49 0.52
N ALA A 9 24.99 2.38 -0.46
CA ALA A 9 24.78 3.81 -0.28
C ALA A 9 23.30 4.16 -0.04
N VAL A 10 22.36 3.48 -0.70
CA VAL A 10 20.92 3.57 -0.41
C VAL A 10 20.68 3.15 1.04
N ALA A 11 21.20 2.00 1.46
CA ALA A 11 21.08 1.53 2.84
C ALA A 11 21.66 2.54 3.85
N ALA A 12 22.84 3.08 3.58
CA ALA A 12 23.49 4.08 4.42
C ALA A 12 22.67 5.38 4.51
N LEU A 13 22.05 5.82 3.41
CA LEU A 13 21.15 6.98 3.40
C LEU A 13 19.90 6.74 4.25
N ILE A 14 19.26 5.58 4.11
CA ILE A 14 18.09 5.20 4.94
C ILE A 14 18.46 5.18 6.43
N ILE A 15 19.57 4.51 6.77
CA ILE A 15 20.08 4.43 8.15
C ILE A 15 20.41 5.84 8.66
N GLY A 16 21.06 6.68 7.86
CA GLY A 16 21.39 8.07 8.22
C GLY A 16 20.15 8.90 8.52
N VAL A 17 19.10 8.81 7.70
CA VAL A 17 17.81 9.48 7.93
C VAL A 17 17.17 8.98 9.22
N PHE A 18 17.15 7.66 9.45
CA PHE A 18 16.60 7.04 10.65
C PHE A 18 17.33 7.49 11.92
N LEU A 19 18.66 7.32 11.96
CA LEU A 19 19.49 7.72 13.09
C LEU A 19 19.34 9.22 13.40
N THR A 20 19.29 10.05 12.36
CA THR A 20 19.06 11.50 12.53
C THR A 20 17.75 11.78 13.27
N HIS A 21 16.65 11.09 12.93
CA HIS A 21 15.36 11.28 13.61
C HIS A 21 15.34 10.70 15.03
N VAL A 22 15.99 9.56 15.25
CA VAL A 22 16.09 8.96 16.59
C VAL A 22 16.92 9.82 17.53
N VAL A 23 18.11 10.26 17.09
CA VAL A 23 19.01 11.13 17.87
C VAL A 23 18.34 12.48 18.16
N ARG A 24 17.63 13.06 17.19
CA ARG A 24 16.86 14.31 17.39
C ARG A 24 15.56 14.11 18.17
N LYS A 25 15.20 12.87 18.53
CA LYS A 25 13.92 12.51 19.19
C LYS A 25 12.67 12.92 18.39
N THR A 26 12.81 13.08 17.08
CA THR A 26 11.73 13.45 16.15
C THR A 26 11.13 12.24 15.43
N PHE A 27 11.49 11.02 15.83
CA PHE A 27 10.92 9.79 15.26
C PHE A 27 9.42 9.67 15.63
N ASP A 28 8.57 9.77 14.61
CA ASP A 28 7.15 9.45 14.69
C ASP A 28 6.87 8.25 13.76
N PRO A 29 6.52 7.06 14.29
CA PRO A 29 6.30 5.87 13.48
C PRO A 29 5.11 5.98 12.52
N PHE A 30 4.22 6.96 12.71
CA PHE A 30 3.10 7.23 11.80
C PHE A 30 3.44 8.26 10.74
N ALA A 31 4.67 8.79 10.69
CA ALA A 31 5.13 9.58 9.56
C ALA A 31 5.28 8.66 8.32
N PRO A 32 4.77 9.10 7.14
CA PRO A 32 4.72 8.24 5.95
C PRO A 32 6.11 7.92 5.39
N ILE A 33 7.14 8.71 5.75
CA ILE A 33 8.51 8.45 5.33
C ILE A 33 8.97 7.05 5.76
N TRP A 34 8.57 6.54 6.93
CA TRP A 34 9.09 5.24 7.40
C TRP A 34 8.57 4.08 6.58
N LEU A 35 7.28 4.09 6.25
CA LEU A 35 6.69 3.04 5.41
C LEU A 35 7.16 3.15 3.96
N PHE A 36 7.38 4.37 3.45
CA PHE A 36 8.09 4.58 2.19
C PHE A 36 9.49 3.94 2.22
N LEU A 37 10.31 4.23 3.24
CA LEU A 37 11.66 3.70 3.37
C LEU A 37 11.69 2.18 3.59
N VAL A 38 10.68 1.60 4.25
CA VAL A 38 10.52 0.14 4.36
C VAL A 38 10.27 -0.48 2.99
N GLY A 39 9.37 0.10 2.17
CA GLY A 39 9.14 -0.38 0.80
C GLY A 39 10.38 -0.20 -0.07
N TYR A 40 11.10 0.90 0.12
CA TYR A 40 12.34 1.18 -0.58
C TYR A 40 13.44 0.16 -0.23
N THR A 41 13.53 -0.20 1.05
CA THR A 41 14.44 -1.25 1.53
C THR A 41 14.07 -2.61 0.96
N GLN A 42 12.78 -2.95 0.92
CA GLN A 42 12.31 -4.22 0.37
C GLN A 42 12.72 -4.38 -1.11
N VAL A 43 12.47 -3.38 -1.95
CA VAL A 43 12.69 -3.48 -3.40
C VAL A 43 14.14 -3.19 -3.77
N TYR A 44 14.71 -2.09 -3.31
CA TYR A 44 15.99 -1.57 -3.81
C TYR A 44 17.20 -1.95 -2.94
N ILE A 45 17.00 -2.70 -1.85
CA ILE A 45 18.08 -3.29 -1.07
C ILE A 45 17.93 -4.81 -1.00
N ILE A 46 16.83 -5.31 -0.44
CA ILE A 46 16.64 -6.75 -0.22
C ILE A 46 16.56 -7.48 -1.55
N GLN A 47 15.59 -7.16 -2.41
CA GLN A 47 15.49 -7.82 -3.72
C GLN A 47 16.72 -7.55 -4.60
N ALA A 48 17.28 -6.33 -4.56
CA ALA A 48 18.50 -6.00 -5.31
C ALA A 48 19.71 -6.87 -4.92
N ILE A 49 19.85 -7.22 -3.64
CA ILE A 49 20.90 -8.14 -3.15
C ILE A 49 20.51 -9.59 -3.47
N SER A 50 19.29 -10.00 -3.13
CA SER A 50 18.81 -11.39 -3.27
C SER A 50 18.80 -11.86 -4.72
N TYR A 51 18.47 -10.97 -5.67
CA TYR A 51 18.32 -11.31 -7.10
C TYR A 51 19.51 -10.85 -7.95
N ARG A 52 20.61 -10.43 -7.31
CA ARG A 52 21.77 -9.85 -7.98
C ARG A 52 22.33 -10.74 -9.08
N ASP A 53 22.56 -12.02 -8.79
CA ASP A 53 23.24 -12.92 -9.73
C ASP A 53 22.36 -13.19 -10.97
N TRP A 54 21.04 -13.30 -10.78
CA TRP A 54 20.08 -13.33 -11.88
C TRP A 54 20.12 -12.02 -12.67
N ALA A 55 20.03 -10.87 -12.01
CA ALA A 55 19.99 -9.56 -12.65
C ALA A 55 21.25 -9.31 -13.50
N LEU A 56 22.43 -9.64 -12.99
CA LEU A 56 23.69 -9.50 -13.71
C LEU A 56 23.80 -10.43 -14.91
N ARG A 57 23.29 -11.66 -14.79
CA ARG A 57 23.29 -12.65 -15.87
C ARG A 57 22.36 -12.23 -17.02
N VAL A 58 21.20 -11.68 -16.70
CA VAL A 58 20.14 -11.41 -17.68
C VAL A 58 20.24 -10.00 -18.25
N ARG A 59 20.54 -8.99 -17.43
CA ARG A 59 20.51 -7.56 -17.82
C ARG A 59 21.90 -6.94 -17.93
N GLY A 60 22.95 -7.65 -17.52
CA GLY A 60 24.32 -7.14 -17.54
C GLY A 60 24.64 -6.15 -16.42
N ILE A 61 25.95 -5.92 -16.22
CA ILE A 61 26.45 -5.09 -15.12
C ILE A 61 26.14 -3.60 -15.28
N ASP A 62 26.11 -3.10 -16.51
CA ASP A 62 25.94 -1.67 -16.77
C ASP A 62 24.52 -1.22 -16.41
N LEU A 63 23.50 -1.98 -16.81
CA LEU A 63 22.10 -1.70 -16.48
C LEU A 63 21.86 -1.82 -14.98
N VAL A 64 22.33 -2.89 -14.35
CA VAL A 64 22.19 -3.08 -12.89
C VAL A 64 22.87 -1.95 -12.11
N THR A 65 24.04 -1.48 -12.58
CA THR A 65 24.75 -0.34 -11.98
C THR A 65 23.96 0.96 -12.17
N ALA A 66 23.41 1.20 -13.36
CA ALA A 66 22.58 2.37 -13.65
C ALA A 66 21.29 2.36 -12.81
N ALA A 67 20.68 1.19 -12.61
CA ALA A 67 19.52 1.01 -11.74
C ALA A 67 19.84 1.34 -10.27
N GLY A 68 20.97 0.87 -9.76
CA GLY A 68 21.46 1.20 -8.43
C GLY A 68 21.71 2.71 -8.28
N ALA A 69 22.41 3.32 -9.23
CA ALA A 69 22.67 4.76 -9.24
C ALA A 69 21.38 5.57 -9.26
N ARG A 70 20.42 5.16 -10.11
CA ARG A 70 19.08 5.75 -10.20
C ARG A 70 18.34 5.69 -8.88
N SER A 71 18.36 4.54 -8.23
CA SER A 71 17.76 4.37 -6.92
C SER A 71 18.37 5.32 -5.89
N LEU A 72 19.70 5.39 -5.80
CA LEU A 72 20.38 6.26 -4.84
C LEU A 72 19.97 7.73 -4.97
N TRP A 73 20.11 8.31 -6.17
CA TRP A 73 19.81 9.73 -6.34
C TRP A 73 18.31 10.01 -6.21
N ALA A 74 17.44 9.08 -6.65
CA ALA A 74 16.00 9.23 -6.52
C ALA A 74 15.56 9.27 -5.04
N LEU A 75 16.15 8.41 -4.20
CA LEU A 75 15.92 8.44 -2.76
C LEU A 75 16.46 9.74 -2.13
N ALA A 76 17.67 10.16 -2.50
CA ALA A 76 18.23 11.42 -2.01
C ALA A 76 17.32 12.61 -2.37
N TRP A 77 16.83 12.65 -3.61
CA TRP A 77 15.90 13.66 -4.09
C TRP A 77 14.58 13.64 -3.31
N PHE A 78 13.99 12.46 -3.10
CA PHE A 78 12.80 12.30 -2.26
C PHE A 78 13.01 12.88 -0.86
N VAL A 79 14.12 12.54 -0.20
CA VAL A 79 14.44 13.02 1.16
C VAL A 79 14.59 14.54 1.19
N VAL A 80 15.29 15.13 0.22
CA VAL A 80 15.45 16.58 0.09
C VAL A 80 14.08 17.26 -0.03
N VAL A 81 13.23 16.79 -0.94
CA VAL A 81 11.91 17.38 -1.17
C VAL A 81 11.00 17.18 0.05
N TYR A 82 11.01 16.00 0.66
CA TYR A 82 10.21 15.69 1.85
C TYR A 82 10.54 16.61 3.02
N HIS A 83 11.82 16.95 3.20
CA HIS A 83 12.28 17.83 4.27
C HIS A 83 12.39 19.32 3.90
N SER A 84 12.05 19.71 2.66
CA SER A 84 12.12 21.10 2.17
C SER A 84 11.24 22.11 2.90
N GLY A 85 10.24 21.65 3.65
CA GLY A 85 9.25 22.50 4.34
C GLY A 85 8.06 22.91 3.48
N LEU A 86 8.10 22.70 2.16
CA LEU A 86 7.00 23.03 1.23
C LEU A 86 5.68 22.33 1.63
N GLY A 87 5.75 21.06 2.04
CA GLY A 87 4.55 20.32 2.45
C GLY A 87 3.85 20.95 3.67
N ARG A 88 4.58 21.58 4.59
CA ARG A 88 3.97 22.31 5.72
C ARG A 88 3.21 23.55 5.24
N VAL A 89 3.79 24.29 4.30
CA VAL A 89 3.17 25.48 3.72
C VAL A 89 1.88 25.10 2.97
N LEU A 90 1.93 24.03 2.19
CA LEU A 90 0.75 23.51 1.47
C LEU A 90 -0.33 23.04 2.45
N ALA A 91 0.04 22.28 3.49
CA ALA A 91 -0.90 21.76 4.49
C ALA A 91 -1.66 22.88 5.21
N ALA A 92 -0.99 23.99 5.52
CA ALA A 92 -1.62 25.16 6.15
C ALA A 92 -2.65 25.86 5.26
N ARG A 93 -2.59 25.66 3.93
CA ARG A 93 -3.56 26.23 2.97
C ARG A 93 -4.71 25.28 2.65
N LEU A 94 -4.66 24.03 3.08
CA LEU A 94 -5.76 23.09 2.86
C LEU A 94 -6.99 23.52 3.70
N PRO A 95 -8.22 23.26 3.20
CA PRO A 95 -9.44 23.55 3.93
C PRO A 95 -9.44 22.88 5.31
N ARG A 96 -9.92 23.61 6.32
CA ARG A 96 -10.07 23.05 7.68
C ARG A 96 -11.05 21.87 7.66
N PRO A 97 -10.75 20.77 8.38
CA PRO A 97 -11.69 19.66 8.53
C PRO A 97 -12.83 20.05 9.49
N PRO A 98 -13.99 19.35 9.45
CA PRO A 98 -15.02 19.52 10.47
C PRO A 98 -14.47 19.12 11.85
N ALA A 99 -14.69 19.94 12.87
CA ALA A 99 -14.08 19.75 14.19
C ALA A 99 -14.58 18.49 14.91
N THR A 100 -15.81 18.08 14.62
CA THR A 100 -16.43 16.86 15.13
C THR A 100 -17.17 16.13 14.02
N TRP A 101 -17.49 14.86 14.25
CA TRP A 101 -18.40 14.11 13.38
C TRP A 101 -19.63 13.57 14.10
N SER A 102 -20.69 13.31 13.36
CA SER A 102 -21.96 12.78 13.89
C SER A 102 -21.83 11.31 14.22
N ALA A 103 -21.79 10.98 15.52
CA ALA A 103 -21.83 9.59 15.99
C ALA A 103 -23.08 8.83 15.49
N PRO A 104 -24.30 9.41 15.46
CA PRO A 104 -25.45 8.76 14.83
C PRO A 104 -25.21 8.37 13.37
N LEU A 105 -24.56 9.23 12.58
CA LEU A 105 -24.23 8.89 11.18
C LEU A 105 -23.23 7.73 11.12
N VAL A 106 -22.21 7.74 12.00
CA VAL A 106 -21.25 6.63 12.08
C VAL A 106 -21.96 5.31 12.43
N PHE A 107 -22.87 5.32 13.40
CA PHE A 107 -23.63 4.12 13.78
C PHE A 107 -24.61 3.66 12.69
N ALA A 108 -25.13 4.58 11.87
CA ALA A 108 -25.98 4.22 10.74
C ALA A 108 -25.19 3.54 9.62
N ILE A 109 -24.01 4.06 9.26
CA ILE A 109 -23.23 3.55 8.12
C ILE A 109 -22.36 2.35 8.46
N SER A 110 -21.84 2.24 9.69
CA SER A 110 -20.86 1.20 10.04
C SER A 110 -21.40 -0.23 9.87
N PRO A 111 -22.64 -0.57 10.30
CA PRO A 111 -23.19 -1.91 10.09
C PRO A 111 -23.31 -2.28 8.61
N VAL A 112 -23.71 -1.33 7.76
CA VAL A 112 -23.81 -1.52 6.30
C VAL A 112 -22.44 -1.81 5.71
N MET A 113 -21.43 -1.03 6.11
CA MET A 113 -20.05 -1.20 5.65
C MET A 113 -19.43 -2.53 6.12
N ILE A 114 -19.74 -2.97 7.35
CA ILE A 114 -19.32 -4.28 7.87
C ILE A 114 -19.98 -5.41 7.08
N ALA A 115 -21.30 -5.36 6.93
CA ALA A 115 -22.05 -6.35 6.16
C ALA A 115 -21.52 -6.44 4.73
N TRP A 116 -21.22 -5.31 4.09
CA TRP A 116 -20.66 -5.28 2.75
C TRP A 116 -19.29 -5.96 2.68
N GLY A 117 -18.37 -5.64 3.58
CA GLY A 117 -17.05 -6.29 3.58
C GLY A 117 -17.13 -7.80 3.86
N LEU A 118 -18.08 -8.24 4.70
CA LEU A 118 -18.36 -9.67 4.91
C LEU A 118 -18.92 -10.34 3.66
N ILE A 119 -19.82 -9.68 2.92
CA ILE A 119 -20.33 -10.16 1.63
C ILE A 119 -19.17 -10.28 0.63
N SER A 120 -18.31 -9.27 0.49
CA SER A 120 -17.14 -9.32 -0.39
C SER A 120 -16.22 -10.50 -0.05
N ALA A 121 -16.00 -10.76 1.24
CA ALA A 121 -15.20 -11.90 1.69
C ALA A 121 -15.90 -13.26 1.43
N GLY A 122 -17.21 -13.35 1.67
CA GLY A 122 -18.00 -14.56 1.44
C GLY A 122 -18.11 -14.94 -0.04
N LEU A 123 -18.21 -13.94 -0.93
CA LEU A 123 -18.16 -14.16 -2.38
C LEU A 123 -16.82 -14.76 -2.79
N LEU A 124 -15.70 -14.27 -2.24
CA LEU A 124 -14.39 -14.80 -2.56
C LEU A 124 -14.20 -16.24 -2.04
N PHE A 125 -14.77 -16.55 -0.88
CA PHE A 125 -14.79 -17.90 -0.33
C PHE A 125 -15.60 -18.87 -1.21
N ARG A 126 -16.78 -18.46 -1.67
CA ARG A 126 -17.72 -19.30 -2.43
C ARG A 126 -17.14 -19.84 -3.74
N TYR A 127 -16.43 -19.02 -4.48
CA TYR A 127 -15.96 -19.38 -5.83
C TYR A 127 -14.52 -19.92 -5.83
N GLY A 128 -13.87 -19.91 -4.66
CA GLY A 128 -12.48 -20.35 -4.50
C GLY A 128 -11.47 -19.25 -4.84
N LEU A 129 -10.33 -19.32 -4.17
CA LEU A 129 -9.21 -18.38 -4.26
C LEU A 129 -8.55 -18.28 -5.65
N LEU A 130 -8.80 -19.27 -6.51
CA LEU A 130 -8.12 -19.53 -7.78
C LEU A 130 -9.05 -19.54 -9.00
N SER A 131 -10.37 -19.28 -8.83
CA SER A 131 -11.23 -19.18 -10.01
C SER A 131 -11.07 -17.79 -10.64
N ASP A 132 -10.06 -17.66 -11.50
CA ASP A 132 -9.88 -16.51 -12.39
C ASP A 132 -10.88 -16.52 -13.55
N ASP A 133 -11.81 -17.48 -13.59
CA ASP A 133 -12.90 -17.53 -14.57
C ASP A 133 -13.86 -16.34 -14.37
N PRO A 134 -13.79 -15.31 -15.22
CA PRO A 134 -14.60 -14.10 -15.08
C PRO A 134 -16.08 -14.37 -15.32
N THR A 135 -16.41 -15.52 -15.93
CA THR A 135 -17.78 -15.91 -16.24
C THR A 135 -18.56 -16.44 -15.04
N ARG A 136 -17.87 -16.77 -13.93
CA ARG A 136 -18.50 -17.29 -12.72
C ARG A 136 -19.14 -16.21 -11.85
N TYR A 137 -18.76 -14.95 -12.05
CA TYR A 137 -19.29 -13.83 -11.28
C TYR A 137 -20.30 -13.07 -12.13
N SER A 138 -21.44 -12.73 -11.52
CA SER A 138 -22.31 -11.72 -12.11
C SER A 138 -21.61 -10.34 -12.12
N ALA A 139 -22.10 -9.41 -12.92
CA ALA A 139 -21.57 -8.04 -12.95
C ALA A 139 -21.71 -7.36 -11.56
N GLU A 140 -22.80 -7.67 -10.85
CA GLU A 140 -23.08 -7.21 -9.50
C GLU A 140 -22.11 -7.81 -8.49
N GLU A 141 -21.85 -9.13 -8.54
CA GLU A 141 -20.89 -9.78 -7.65
C GLU A 141 -19.47 -9.23 -7.86
N THR A 142 -19.11 -8.96 -9.12
CA THR A 142 -17.84 -8.32 -9.47
C THR A 142 -17.74 -6.92 -8.87
N LEU A 143 -18.81 -6.14 -8.92
CA LEU A 143 -18.87 -4.81 -8.29
C LEU A 143 -18.77 -4.91 -6.77
N LEU A 144 -19.51 -5.82 -6.13
CA LEU A 144 -19.48 -6.01 -4.66
C LEU A 144 -18.08 -6.39 -4.16
N ARG A 145 -17.31 -7.16 -4.93
CA ARG A 145 -15.93 -7.54 -4.60
C ARG A 145 -14.92 -6.39 -4.67
N GLN A 146 -15.25 -5.26 -5.31
CA GLN A 146 -14.35 -4.10 -5.43
C GLN A 146 -14.24 -3.27 -4.15
N PHE A 147 -15.09 -3.51 -3.14
CA PHE A 147 -15.14 -2.70 -1.92
C PHE A 147 -14.72 -3.44 -0.64
N PRO A 148 -13.63 -4.25 -0.64
CA PRO A 148 -13.29 -5.08 0.50
C PRO A 148 -12.96 -4.24 1.75
N LEU A 149 -12.40 -3.04 1.58
CA LEU A 149 -11.98 -2.18 2.69
C LEU A 149 -13.10 -1.51 3.48
N LEU A 150 -14.37 -1.61 3.07
CA LEU A 150 -15.47 -0.98 3.80
C LEU A 150 -15.55 -1.46 5.24
N MET A 151 -15.33 -2.76 5.49
CA MET A 151 -15.28 -3.31 6.84
C MET A 151 -14.12 -2.73 7.67
N LEU A 152 -12.93 -2.57 7.08
CA LEU A 152 -11.79 -1.95 7.78
C LEU A 152 -12.07 -0.48 8.09
N ALA A 153 -12.64 0.26 7.14
CA ALA A 153 -13.05 1.64 7.34
C ALA A 153 -14.07 1.74 8.49
N ALA A 154 -15.08 0.88 8.53
CA ALA A 154 -16.04 0.83 9.63
C ALA A 154 -15.36 0.58 10.99
N GLY A 155 -14.41 -0.37 11.05
CA GLY A 155 -13.61 -0.63 12.25
C GLY A 155 -12.89 0.62 12.74
N VAL A 156 -12.24 1.38 11.85
CA VAL A 156 -11.58 2.65 12.18
C VAL A 156 -12.59 3.71 12.66
N LEU A 157 -13.72 3.85 11.97
CA LEU A 157 -14.76 4.81 12.36
C LEU A 157 -15.28 4.53 13.78
N LEU A 158 -15.47 3.26 14.14
CA LEU A 158 -15.89 2.82 15.47
C LEU A 158 -14.81 3.02 16.52
N ILE A 159 -13.53 2.72 16.23
CA ILE A 159 -12.40 2.98 17.13
C ILE A 159 -12.35 4.48 17.49
N VAL A 160 -12.36 5.35 16.49
CA VAL A 160 -12.28 6.80 16.66
C VAL A 160 -13.52 7.32 17.41
N THR A 161 -14.72 6.90 17.02
CA THR A 161 -15.98 7.33 17.64
C THR A 161 -16.10 6.85 19.09
N GLY A 162 -15.76 5.59 19.36
CA GLY A 162 -15.79 5.02 20.71
C GLY A 162 -14.85 5.75 21.65
N ARG A 163 -13.66 6.15 21.16
CA ARG A 163 -12.73 6.97 21.93
C ARG A 163 -13.26 8.38 22.18
N LEU A 164 -13.76 9.05 21.13
CA LEU A 164 -14.32 10.41 21.21
C LEU A 164 -15.46 10.50 22.24
N LEU A 165 -16.35 9.50 22.26
CA LEU A 165 -17.49 9.44 23.17
C LEU A 165 -17.14 8.90 24.57
N GLY A 166 -15.92 8.44 24.80
CA GLY A 166 -15.56 7.74 26.04
C GLY A 166 -16.38 6.47 26.27
N ARG A 167 -16.76 5.74 25.21
CA ARG A 167 -17.58 4.52 25.27
C ARG A 167 -16.75 3.28 24.90
N PRO A 168 -16.20 2.54 25.90
CA PRO A 168 -15.36 1.37 25.66
C PRO A 168 -15.98 0.27 24.78
N PRO A 169 -17.28 -0.06 24.87
CA PRO A 169 -17.86 -1.10 24.03
C PRO A 169 -17.76 -0.81 22.54
N ILE A 170 -17.99 0.45 22.13
CA ILE A 170 -17.89 0.87 20.72
C ILE A 170 -16.44 0.81 20.25
N PHE A 171 -15.50 1.27 21.09
CA PHE A 171 -14.08 1.22 20.79
C PHE A 171 -13.62 -0.21 20.55
N TRP A 172 -13.95 -1.14 21.46
CA TRP A 172 -13.56 -2.54 21.33
C TRP A 172 -14.29 -3.26 20.20
N ALA A 173 -15.53 -2.90 19.89
CA ALA A 173 -16.21 -3.39 18.69
C ALA A 173 -15.43 -3.01 17.42
N GLY A 174 -14.96 -1.75 17.33
CA GLY A 174 -14.12 -1.31 16.22
C GLY A 174 -12.78 -2.05 16.12
N VAL A 175 -12.11 -2.28 17.26
CA VAL A 175 -10.88 -3.10 17.32
C VAL A 175 -11.15 -4.53 16.84
N ALA A 176 -12.22 -5.15 17.32
CA ALA A 176 -12.62 -6.49 16.90
C ALA A 176 -12.95 -6.54 15.41
N THR A 177 -13.63 -5.53 14.86
CA THR A 177 -13.89 -5.43 13.41
C THR A 177 -12.60 -5.33 12.60
N ALA A 178 -11.63 -4.50 13.00
CA ALA A 178 -10.35 -4.37 12.31
C ALA A 178 -9.51 -5.67 12.39
N ALA A 179 -9.52 -6.35 13.53
CA ALA A 179 -8.86 -7.64 13.70
C ALA A 179 -9.53 -8.75 12.87
N ALA A 180 -10.86 -8.82 12.89
CA ALA A 180 -11.64 -9.75 12.07
C ALA A 180 -11.36 -9.53 10.59
N TYR A 181 -11.28 -8.28 10.14
CA TYR A 181 -10.88 -7.94 8.78
C TYR A 181 -9.52 -8.56 8.43
N ALA A 182 -8.48 -8.31 9.25
CA ALA A 182 -7.14 -8.87 8.98
C ALA A 182 -7.16 -10.40 8.89
N LEU A 183 -7.87 -11.08 9.81
CA LEU A 183 -7.97 -12.54 9.85
C LEU A 183 -8.73 -13.11 8.64
N ILE A 184 -9.88 -12.52 8.29
CA ILE A 184 -10.69 -12.93 7.13
C ILE A 184 -9.86 -12.83 5.85
N TRP A 185 -9.11 -11.75 5.67
CA TRP A 185 -8.28 -11.59 4.47
C TRP A 185 -7.04 -12.49 4.46
N THR A 186 -6.54 -12.88 5.64
CA THR A 186 -5.47 -13.89 5.77
C THR A 186 -5.98 -15.26 5.35
N PHE A 187 -7.15 -15.64 5.85
CA PHE A 187 -7.85 -16.87 5.45
C PHE A 187 -8.17 -16.86 3.95
N ASN A 188 -8.51 -15.71 3.39
CA ASN A 188 -8.69 -15.51 1.96
C ASN A 188 -7.36 -15.36 1.19
N GLY A 189 -6.20 -15.66 1.78
CA GLY A 189 -4.90 -15.63 1.09
C GLY A 189 -4.49 -14.28 0.50
N LYS A 190 -5.09 -13.16 0.95
CA LYS A 190 -4.84 -11.81 0.43
C LYS A 190 -3.85 -11.05 1.33
N ARG A 191 -2.56 -11.30 1.10
CA ARG A 191 -1.43 -10.71 1.85
C ARG A 191 -1.55 -9.21 2.14
N SER A 192 -1.86 -8.41 1.11
CA SER A 192 -1.93 -6.95 1.20
C SER A 192 -3.04 -6.52 2.16
N HIS A 193 -4.25 -7.04 1.96
CA HIS A 193 -5.40 -6.72 2.82
C HIS A 193 -5.18 -7.15 4.28
N SER A 194 -4.55 -8.29 4.51
CA SER A 194 -4.25 -8.74 5.86
C SER A 194 -3.29 -7.80 6.59
N LEU A 195 -2.19 -7.41 5.94
CA LEU A 195 -1.23 -6.46 6.48
C LEU A 195 -1.88 -5.08 6.73
N LEU A 196 -2.78 -4.66 5.84
CA LEU A 196 -3.53 -3.42 6.01
C LEU A 196 -4.36 -3.38 7.28
N GLY A 197 -5.05 -4.47 7.60
CA GLY A 197 -5.83 -4.57 8.82
C GLY A 197 -4.98 -4.35 10.07
N VAL A 198 -3.79 -4.97 10.10
CA VAL A 198 -2.82 -4.82 11.21
C VAL A 198 -2.32 -3.38 11.33
N LEU A 199 -1.77 -2.82 10.25
CA LEU A 199 -1.18 -1.48 10.26
C LEU A 199 -2.23 -0.41 10.59
N THR A 200 -3.40 -0.50 9.97
CA THR A 200 -4.52 0.44 10.17
C THR A 200 -5.09 0.34 11.58
N GLY A 201 -5.27 -0.88 12.10
CA GLY A 201 -5.80 -1.09 13.45
C GLY A 201 -4.88 -0.53 14.53
N VAL A 202 -3.57 -0.80 14.44
CA VAL A 202 -2.55 -0.24 15.35
C VAL A 202 -2.52 1.28 15.25
N CYS A 203 -2.53 1.82 14.04
CA CYS A 203 -2.53 3.26 13.80
C CYS A 203 -3.75 3.95 14.43
N ALA A 204 -4.96 3.45 14.15
CA ALA A 204 -6.19 3.99 14.73
C ALA A 204 -6.20 3.91 16.27
N PHE A 205 -5.71 2.80 16.84
CA PHE A 205 -5.65 2.61 18.29
C PHE A 205 -4.74 3.64 18.99
N TYR A 206 -3.57 3.95 18.42
CA TYR A 206 -2.58 4.83 19.03
C TYR A 206 -2.84 6.31 18.76
N ILE A 207 -3.28 6.66 17.55
CA ILE A 207 -3.61 8.04 17.18
C ILE A 207 -4.77 8.57 18.02
N THR A 208 -5.80 7.76 18.25
CA THR A 208 -6.93 8.15 19.11
C THR A 208 -6.54 8.32 20.58
N LYS A 209 -5.39 7.78 20.99
CA LYS A 209 -4.78 8.02 22.30
C LYS A 209 -3.81 9.19 22.33
N GLN A 210 -3.51 9.81 21.18
CA GLN A 210 -2.49 10.84 21.03
C GLN A 210 -1.13 10.36 21.57
N ARG A 211 -0.81 9.09 21.34
CA ARG A 211 0.43 8.46 21.80
C ARG A 211 1.14 7.79 20.65
N ARG A 212 2.47 7.82 20.70
CA ARG A 212 3.30 6.99 19.81
C ARG A 212 3.38 5.57 20.38
N PRO A 213 3.31 4.52 19.55
CA PRO A 213 3.60 3.16 19.99
C PRO A 213 5.06 3.06 20.47
N SER A 214 5.28 2.22 21.48
CA SER A 214 6.62 1.92 21.98
C SER A 214 7.37 0.99 21.02
N TRP A 215 8.70 0.91 21.15
CA TRP A 215 9.53 0.00 20.35
C TRP A 215 9.06 -1.46 20.41
N PRO A 216 8.71 -2.04 21.58
CA PRO A 216 8.16 -3.39 21.62
C PRO A 216 6.89 -3.54 20.78
N VAL A 217 6.00 -2.54 20.81
CA VAL A 217 4.75 -2.57 20.03
C VAL A 217 5.04 -2.51 18.53
N LEU A 218 5.99 -1.67 18.11
CA LEU A 218 6.42 -1.59 16.71
C LEU A 218 7.02 -2.92 16.24
N LEU A 219 7.89 -3.52 17.06
CA LEU A 219 8.49 -4.83 16.76
C LEU A 219 7.42 -5.93 16.68
N THR A 220 6.50 -6.00 17.64
CA THR A 220 5.39 -6.96 17.61
C THR A 220 4.53 -6.73 16.37
N THR A 221 4.22 -5.49 16.02
CA THR A 221 3.44 -5.17 14.82
C THR A 221 4.14 -5.63 13.55
N ALA A 222 5.45 -5.43 13.45
CA ALA A 222 6.25 -5.89 12.30
C ALA A 222 6.27 -7.42 12.21
N VAL A 223 6.50 -8.11 13.33
CA VAL A 223 6.49 -9.59 13.39
C VAL A 223 5.11 -10.14 13.05
N THR A 224 4.04 -9.60 13.64
CA THR A 224 2.66 -10.01 13.34
C THR A 224 2.32 -9.75 11.88
N GLY A 225 2.72 -8.60 11.33
CA GLY A 225 2.52 -8.28 9.91
C GLY A 225 3.23 -9.28 8.99
N ALA A 226 4.50 -9.59 9.26
CA ALA A 226 5.27 -10.57 8.50
C ALA A 226 4.67 -11.99 8.59
N MET A 227 4.28 -12.42 9.80
CA MET A 227 3.63 -13.71 10.01
C MET A 227 2.31 -13.84 9.25
N ILE A 228 1.45 -12.82 9.33
CA ILE A 228 0.16 -12.80 8.64
C ILE A 228 0.35 -12.81 7.11
N VAL A 229 1.34 -12.09 6.59
CA VAL A 229 1.69 -12.12 5.17
C VAL A 229 2.19 -13.50 4.75
N GLY A 230 3.10 -14.10 5.53
CA GLY A 230 3.63 -15.44 5.27
C GLY A 230 2.54 -16.51 5.29
N LEU A 231 1.64 -16.47 6.27
CA LEU A 231 0.47 -17.34 6.35
C LEU A 231 -0.45 -17.15 5.15
N ALA A 232 -0.78 -15.91 4.79
CA ALA A 232 -1.65 -15.63 3.65
C ALA A 232 -1.05 -16.14 2.34
N ILE A 233 0.26 -15.97 2.13
CA ILE A 233 0.96 -16.43 0.92
C ILE A 233 1.03 -17.95 0.90
N GLY A 234 1.46 -18.59 1.98
CA GLY A 234 1.64 -20.04 2.00
C GLY A 234 0.31 -20.81 2.05
N TRP A 235 -0.78 -20.17 2.48
CA TRP A 235 -2.14 -20.70 2.35
C TRP A 235 -2.69 -20.56 0.92
N ARG A 236 -2.32 -19.47 0.23
CA ARG A 236 -2.82 -19.18 -1.12
C ARG A 236 -2.37 -20.25 -2.11
N GLY A 237 -3.33 -21.04 -2.60
CA GLY A 237 -3.10 -22.09 -3.59
C GLY A 237 -2.42 -23.34 -3.04
N ASN A 238 -2.46 -23.54 -1.71
CA ASN A 238 -1.97 -24.75 -1.09
C ASN A 238 -2.99 -25.88 -1.24
N ASN A 239 -2.68 -26.85 -2.11
CA ASN A 239 -3.54 -27.99 -2.40
C ASN A 239 -3.43 -29.14 -1.37
N ASN A 240 -2.50 -29.05 -0.40
CA ASN A 240 -2.29 -30.10 0.59
C ASN A 240 -3.36 -30.10 1.69
N TYR A 241 -4.13 -29.03 1.81
CA TYR A 241 -5.18 -28.89 2.80
C TYR A 241 -6.51 -28.58 2.11
N GLU A 242 -7.60 -29.06 2.71
CA GLU A 242 -8.94 -28.67 2.27
C GLU A 242 -9.11 -27.15 2.43
N HIS A 243 -9.66 -26.47 1.42
CA HIS A 243 -9.98 -25.03 1.50
C HIS A 243 -11.21 -24.74 2.37
N SER A 244 -11.11 -25.11 3.64
CA SER A 244 -12.11 -24.95 4.70
C SER A 244 -11.48 -24.31 5.93
N LEU A 245 -12.29 -23.88 6.90
CA LEU A 245 -11.77 -23.36 8.17
C LEU A 245 -10.93 -24.40 8.91
N SER A 246 -11.35 -25.66 8.91
CA SER A 246 -10.61 -26.78 9.50
C SER A 246 -9.26 -27.00 8.81
N GLY A 247 -9.23 -27.01 7.47
CA GLY A 247 -7.98 -27.15 6.73
C GLY A 247 -7.02 -25.97 6.95
N PHE A 248 -7.54 -24.74 7.10
CA PHE A 248 -6.70 -23.58 7.44
C PHE A 248 -6.12 -23.67 8.85
N LEU A 249 -6.90 -24.11 9.84
CA LEU A 249 -6.39 -24.32 11.20
C LEU A 249 -5.32 -25.42 11.23
N GLN A 250 -5.51 -26.49 10.44
CA GLN A 250 -4.48 -27.52 10.26
C GLN A 250 -3.21 -26.93 9.64
N TYR A 251 -3.34 -26.18 8.55
CA TYR A 251 -2.22 -25.49 7.91
C TYR A 251 -1.45 -24.59 8.88
N ILE A 252 -2.15 -23.79 9.71
CA ILE A 252 -1.49 -22.94 10.72
C ILE A 252 -0.68 -23.79 11.71
N SER A 253 -1.20 -24.94 12.14
CA SER A 253 -0.52 -25.81 13.10
C SER A 253 0.75 -26.46 12.53
N GLU A 254 0.81 -26.63 11.21
CA GLU A 254 1.93 -27.22 10.47
C GLU A 254 2.81 -26.15 9.78
N PHE A 255 2.52 -24.86 9.99
CA PHE A 255 3.21 -23.77 9.30
C PHE A 255 4.67 -23.66 9.77
N ASP A 256 5.61 -23.87 8.86
CA ASP A 256 7.02 -23.57 9.10
C ASP A 256 7.29 -22.05 9.04
N PRO A 257 7.70 -21.41 10.16
CA PRO A 257 8.02 -19.99 10.20
C PRO A 257 9.15 -19.59 9.24
N SER A 258 10.00 -20.54 8.81
CA SER A 258 11.07 -20.25 7.85
C SER A 258 10.51 -19.77 6.49
N ARG A 259 9.28 -20.19 6.13
CA ARG A 259 8.57 -19.73 4.92
C ARG A 259 8.26 -18.24 4.94
N VAL A 260 8.28 -17.60 6.11
CA VAL A 260 8.17 -16.13 6.21
C VAL A 260 9.35 -15.48 5.49
N LEU A 261 10.55 -16.05 5.56
CA LEU A 261 11.74 -15.50 4.88
C LEU A 261 11.61 -15.58 3.36
N GLU A 262 11.04 -16.67 2.84
CA GLU A 262 10.71 -16.82 1.41
C GLU A 262 9.64 -15.81 0.98
N SER A 263 8.65 -15.55 1.85
CA SER A 263 7.60 -14.56 1.61
C SER A 263 8.09 -13.10 1.64
N LEU A 264 9.21 -12.85 2.32
CA LEU A 264 9.89 -11.56 2.42
C LEU A 264 11.01 -11.40 1.38
N ASN A 265 11.14 -12.32 0.41
CA ASN A 265 12.17 -12.28 -0.62
C ASN A 265 13.61 -12.32 -0.07
N LEU A 266 13.78 -12.92 1.11
CA LEU A 266 15.07 -13.13 1.78
C LEU A 266 15.71 -14.48 1.44
N LYS A 267 14.93 -15.40 0.83
CA LYS A 267 15.40 -16.72 0.41
C LYS A 267 14.89 -17.01 -1.00
N THR A 268 15.79 -17.57 -1.80
CA THR A 268 15.58 -17.98 -3.19
C THR A 268 14.46 -19.02 -3.28
N ARG A 269 13.48 -18.81 -4.17
CA ARG A 269 12.52 -19.86 -4.55
C ARG A 269 13.13 -20.75 -5.62
N GLY A 270 13.00 -22.07 -5.46
CA GLY A 270 13.35 -23.04 -6.49
C GLY A 270 13.97 -24.32 -5.92
N GLU A 271 13.52 -25.46 -6.43
CA GLU A 271 14.28 -26.71 -6.36
C GLU A 271 15.46 -26.64 -7.35
N GLU A 272 16.56 -27.33 -7.08
CA GLU A 272 17.73 -27.36 -7.96
C GLU A 272 17.33 -27.83 -9.37
N GLY A 273 17.37 -26.93 -10.36
CA GLY A 273 17.23 -27.29 -11.79
C GLY A 273 16.18 -26.52 -12.60
N GLU A 274 15.25 -25.78 -11.98
CA GLU A 274 14.31 -24.93 -12.73
C GLU A 274 14.92 -23.58 -13.12
N MET A 275 14.55 -23.05 -14.29
CA MET A 275 14.91 -21.69 -14.70
C MET A 275 14.17 -20.70 -13.79
N VAL A 276 14.83 -20.26 -12.72
CA VAL A 276 14.26 -19.25 -11.83
C VAL A 276 14.48 -17.87 -12.43
N THR A 277 13.40 -17.26 -12.93
CA THR A 277 13.34 -15.83 -13.26
C THR A 277 12.74 -15.05 -12.10
N TYR A 278 13.27 -13.85 -11.87
CA TYR A 278 12.72 -12.87 -10.92
C TYR A 278 12.15 -11.64 -11.63
N GLU A 279 11.92 -11.71 -12.94
CA GLU A 279 11.40 -10.58 -13.71
C GLU A 279 10.07 -10.09 -13.14
N THR A 280 9.28 -10.99 -12.54
CA THR A 280 7.95 -10.69 -12.01
C THR A 280 7.95 -10.14 -10.57
N GLU A 281 9.10 -10.02 -9.94
CA GLU A 281 9.25 -9.32 -8.67
C GLU A 281 9.46 -7.82 -8.92
N GLU A 282 9.17 -6.96 -7.94
CA GLU A 282 9.17 -5.49 -8.13
C GLU A 282 10.51 -4.95 -8.66
N TYR A 283 11.64 -5.46 -8.15
CA TYR A 283 12.96 -5.11 -8.63
C TYR A 283 13.22 -5.62 -10.06
N GLY A 284 12.76 -6.83 -10.40
CA GLY A 284 12.89 -7.38 -11.75
C GLY A 284 12.09 -6.58 -12.78
N GLY A 285 10.85 -6.21 -12.44
CA GLY A 285 10.02 -5.34 -13.26
C GLY A 285 10.64 -3.96 -13.45
N TYR A 286 11.27 -3.40 -12.40
CA TYR A 286 12.03 -2.16 -12.52
C TYR A 286 13.21 -2.27 -13.51
N LEU A 287 14.00 -3.35 -13.44
CA LEU A 287 15.10 -3.57 -14.37
C LEU A 287 14.59 -3.74 -15.81
N LEU A 288 13.50 -4.49 -16.00
CA LEU A 288 12.86 -4.66 -17.30
C LEU A 288 12.43 -3.31 -17.89
N MET A 289 11.81 -2.43 -17.10
CA MET A 289 11.39 -1.11 -17.58
C MET A 289 12.58 -0.21 -17.93
N LEU A 290 13.71 -0.35 -17.23
CA LEU A 290 14.94 0.38 -17.57
C LEU A 290 15.56 -0.11 -18.88
N ASP A 291 15.49 -1.40 -19.14
CA ASP A 291 16.05 -2.05 -20.33
C ASP A 291 15.21 -1.73 -21.58
N THR A 292 13.89 -1.79 -21.42
CA THR A 292 12.95 -1.74 -22.56
C THR A 292 12.50 -0.33 -22.92
N VAL A 293 12.36 0.57 -21.94
CA VAL A 293 11.77 1.89 -22.16
C VAL A 293 12.87 2.96 -22.14
N PRO A 294 13.09 3.72 -23.22
CA PRO A 294 12.20 3.90 -24.37
C PRO A 294 12.57 3.11 -25.64
N GLU A 295 13.66 2.33 -25.62
CA GLU A 295 14.29 1.83 -26.85
C GLU A 295 13.44 0.80 -27.61
N GLU A 296 12.73 -0.06 -26.86
CA GLU A 296 11.88 -1.13 -27.41
C GLU A 296 10.38 -0.86 -27.23
N ALA A 297 10.02 -0.04 -26.24
CA ALA A 297 8.65 0.40 -26.00
C ALA A 297 8.60 1.87 -25.60
N ASP A 298 7.62 2.62 -26.12
CA ASP A 298 7.48 4.04 -25.80
C ASP A 298 7.10 4.29 -24.33
N TYR A 299 7.43 5.50 -23.86
CA TYR A 299 6.88 6.02 -22.61
C TYR A 299 5.33 6.09 -22.63
N ASP A 300 4.75 5.93 -21.44
CA ASP A 300 3.31 6.09 -21.20
C ASP A 300 2.88 7.56 -21.01
N TYR A 301 3.85 8.46 -20.76
CA TYR A 301 3.64 9.90 -20.56
C TYR A 301 2.52 10.26 -19.56
N GLY A 302 2.31 9.43 -18.54
CA GLY A 302 1.31 9.66 -17.49
C GLY A 302 -0.13 9.28 -17.88
N ALA A 303 -0.35 8.55 -18.99
CA ALA A 303 -1.70 8.16 -19.39
C ALA A 303 -2.40 7.32 -18.31
N ASN A 304 -1.67 6.45 -17.62
CA ASN A 304 -2.16 5.72 -16.44
C ASN A 304 -2.79 6.64 -15.36
N TYR A 305 -2.34 7.88 -15.18
CA TYR A 305 -2.92 8.79 -14.18
C TYR A 305 -4.35 9.23 -14.49
N ILE A 306 -4.82 9.12 -15.75
CA ILE A 306 -6.23 9.35 -16.10
C ILE A 306 -7.15 8.33 -15.40
N ARG A 307 -6.62 7.17 -14.99
CA ARG A 307 -7.35 6.17 -14.21
C ARG A 307 -7.86 6.71 -12.88
N ILE A 308 -7.28 7.80 -12.35
CA ILE A 308 -7.77 8.48 -11.14
C ILE A 308 -9.21 8.98 -11.34
N VAL A 309 -9.61 9.36 -12.54
CA VAL A 309 -10.98 9.86 -12.79
C VAL A 309 -11.86 8.83 -13.50
N SER A 310 -11.28 7.90 -14.27
CA SER A 310 -12.06 6.93 -15.04
C SER A 310 -12.34 5.61 -14.31
N THR A 311 -11.52 5.22 -13.33
CA THR A 311 -11.67 3.89 -12.69
C THR A 311 -12.99 3.74 -11.94
N PHE A 312 -13.49 4.82 -11.35
CA PHE A 312 -14.76 4.88 -10.61
C PHE A 312 -16.00 4.54 -11.42
N ILE A 313 -15.95 4.69 -12.74
CA ILE A 313 -17.08 4.39 -13.61
C ILE A 313 -17.14 2.87 -13.79
N PRO A 314 -18.15 2.14 -13.25
CA PRO A 314 -18.21 0.70 -13.39
C PRO A 314 -18.23 0.29 -14.86
N ARG A 315 -17.60 -0.84 -15.21
CA ARG A 315 -17.66 -1.37 -16.59
C ARG A 315 -19.09 -1.73 -17.00
N LEU A 316 -19.99 -1.97 -16.06
CA LEU A 316 -21.42 -2.11 -16.33
C LEU A 316 -22.02 -0.85 -16.98
N ILE A 317 -21.53 0.34 -16.58
CA ILE A 317 -21.98 1.63 -17.11
C ILE A 317 -21.17 2.04 -18.34
N TRP A 318 -19.88 1.71 -18.38
CA TRP A 318 -18.99 1.98 -19.52
C TRP A 318 -18.21 0.72 -19.93
N PRO A 319 -18.81 -0.18 -20.74
CA PRO A 319 -18.18 -1.45 -21.11
C PRO A 319 -16.88 -1.27 -21.88
N SER A 320 -16.88 -0.32 -22.83
CA SER A 320 -15.73 0.06 -23.67
C SER A 320 -14.70 0.95 -22.97
N LYS A 321 -14.76 1.10 -21.63
CA LYS A 321 -13.84 1.96 -20.89
C LYS A 321 -12.38 1.57 -21.19
N PRO A 322 -11.58 2.51 -21.73
CA PRO A 322 -10.18 2.23 -22.00
C PRO A 322 -9.42 2.07 -20.68
N VAL A 323 -8.45 1.15 -20.69
CA VAL A 323 -7.50 1.00 -19.58
C VAL A 323 -6.31 1.89 -19.89
N PHE A 324 -6.43 3.19 -19.63
CA PHE A 324 -5.43 4.18 -20.01
C PHE A 324 -4.01 3.78 -19.58
N GLY A 325 -3.05 3.84 -20.50
CA GLY A 325 -1.65 3.45 -20.26
C GLY A 325 -1.37 1.96 -20.07
N ARG A 326 -2.38 1.10 -20.27
CA ARG A 326 -2.18 -0.35 -20.20
C ARG A 326 -1.37 -0.87 -21.38
N GLU A 327 -1.63 -0.34 -22.57
CA GLU A 327 -1.00 -0.78 -23.81
C GLU A 327 0.52 -0.60 -23.76
N LYS A 328 1.01 0.59 -23.38
CA LYS A 328 2.45 0.85 -23.26
C LYS A 328 3.13 -0.04 -22.23
N TRP A 329 2.46 -0.26 -21.09
CA TRP A 329 2.93 -1.20 -20.08
C TRP A 329 3.01 -2.64 -20.63
N VAL A 330 1.99 -3.13 -21.35
CA VAL A 330 1.97 -4.49 -21.92
C VAL A 330 3.05 -4.63 -22.99
N ASN A 331 3.21 -3.62 -23.84
CA ASN A 331 4.23 -3.63 -24.89
C ASN A 331 5.65 -3.70 -24.33
N ALA A 332 5.94 -2.96 -23.25
CA ALA A 332 7.23 -3.05 -22.56
C ALA A 332 7.49 -4.47 -22.03
N TRP A 333 6.49 -5.11 -21.44
CA TRP A 333 6.60 -6.51 -21.00
C TRP A 333 6.75 -7.49 -22.15
N ILE A 334 6.04 -7.31 -23.26
CA ILE A 334 6.19 -8.17 -24.44
C ILE A 334 7.60 -8.04 -25.03
N ALA A 335 8.16 -6.82 -25.02
CA ALA A 335 9.48 -6.55 -25.57
C ALA A 335 10.62 -7.16 -24.73
N GLY A 336 10.65 -6.92 -23.42
CA GLY A 336 11.81 -7.26 -22.59
C GLY A 336 11.66 -8.45 -21.64
N SER A 337 10.53 -9.15 -21.64
CA SER A 337 10.33 -10.32 -20.77
C SER A 337 11.18 -11.50 -21.23
N GLU A 338 11.80 -12.20 -20.28
CA GLU A 338 12.48 -13.47 -20.50
C GLU A 338 11.49 -14.58 -20.89
N LEU A 339 10.24 -14.45 -20.43
CA LEU A 339 9.15 -15.37 -20.73
C LEU A 339 8.27 -14.84 -21.88
N PRO A 340 7.76 -15.69 -22.77
CA PRO A 340 6.80 -15.27 -23.79
C PRO A 340 5.56 -14.62 -23.15
N ARG A 341 5.24 -13.40 -23.57
CA ARG A 341 4.05 -12.65 -23.13
C ARG A 341 3.13 -12.37 -24.30
N ASP A 342 1.84 -12.26 -24.01
CA ASP A 342 0.82 -11.90 -24.99
C ASP A 342 0.13 -10.58 -24.61
N ALA A 343 -0.76 -10.12 -25.48
CA ALA A 343 -1.51 -8.88 -25.28
C ALA A 343 -2.50 -8.94 -24.09
N ASN A 344 -2.81 -10.14 -23.58
CA ASN A 344 -3.70 -10.34 -22.43
C ASN A 344 -2.93 -10.41 -21.11
N PHE A 345 -1.60 -10.28 -21.13
CA PHE A 345 -0.78 -10.33 -19.95
C PHE A 345 -1.22 -9.28 -18.93
N GLU A 346 -1.62 -9.73 -17.73
CA GLU A 346 -2.00 -8.88 -16.59
C GLU A 346 -0.78 -8.38 -15.79
N GLY A 347 0.24 -9.23 -15.74
CA GLY A 347 1.55 -9.12 -15.11
C GLY A 347 1.71 -8.31 -13.81
N PRO A 348 2.96 -8.17 -13.36
CA PRO A 348 3.26 -7.92 -11.97
C PRO A 348 3.67 -6.47 -11.68
N ALA A 349 3.75 -6.16 -10.39
CA ALA A 349 4.21 -4.90 -9.85
C ALA A 349 5.63 -4.53 -10.37
N ILE A 350 5.80 -3.33 -10.93
CA ILE A 350 7.12 -2.80 -11.38
C ILE A 350 7.79 -1.81 -10.40
N GLY A 351 7.12 -1.52 -9.28
CA GLY A 351 7.56 -0.56 -8.27
C GLY A 351 7.63 0.90 -8.76
N ILE A 352 7.88 1.83 -7.84
CA ILE A 352 7.83 3.28 -8.14
C ILE A 352 8.84 3.73 -9.19
N LEU A 353 10.06 3.19 -9.18
CA LEU A 353 11.08 3.57 -10.15
C LEU A 353 10.81 2.96 -11.53
N GLY A 354 10.28 1.73 -11.60
CA GLY A 354 9.81 1.16 -12.86
C GLY A 354 8.66 1.97 -13.44
N ALA A 355 7.69 2.33 -12.60
CA ALA A 355 6.57 3.21 -12.96
C ALA A 355 7.05 4.57 -13.50
N ALA A 356 8.00 5.19 -12.81
CA ALA A 356 8.51 6.50 -13.20
C ALA A 356 9.37 6.42 -14.47
N GLN A 357 10.10 5.31 -14.66
CA GLN A 357 10.81 5.03 -15.91
C GLN A 357 9.83 4.90 -17.07
N LEU A 358 8.77 4.10 -16.93
CA LEU A 358 7.72 3.95 -17.94
C LEU A 358 7.04 5.29 -18.28
N ASN A 359 6.88 6.20 -17.32
CA ASN A 359 6.18 7.46 -17.52
C ASN A 359 7.03 8.60 -18.10
N GLY A 360 8.35 8.47 -18.18
CA GLY A 360 9.21 9.52 -18.71
C GLY A 360 10.67 9.43 -18.29
N GLY A 361 11.15 8.22 -17.94
CA GLY A 361 12.55 7.97 -17.67
C GLY A 361 13.12 8.75 -16.49
N VAL A 362 14.21 9.47 -16.75
CA VAL A 362 14.92 10.31 -15.78
C VAL A 362 14.02 11.43 -15.26
N VAL A 363 13.35 12.11 -16.19
CA VAL A 363 12.49 13.26 -15.90
C VAL A 363 11.25 12.79 -15.15
N GLY A 364 10.66 11.66 -15.59
CA GLY A 364 9.58 10.99 -14.88
C GLY A 364 9.96 10.66 -13.43
N THR A 365 11.14 10.07 -13.21
CA THR A 365 11.66 9.80 -11.86
C THR A 365 11.78 11.07 -11.02
N PHE A 366 12.38 12.12 -11.56
CA PHE A 366 12.55 13.38 -10.83
C PHE A 366 11.21 13.99 -10.41
N LEU A 367 10.24 14.04 -11.33
CA LEU A 367 8.92 14.62 -11.10
C LEU A 367 8.07 13.77 -10.16
N VAL A 368 7.97 12.47 -10.41
CA VAL A 368 7.14 11.54 -9.61
C VAL A 368 7.62 11.53 -8.17
N LEU A 369 8.93 11.42 -7.92
CA LEU A 369 9.45 11.38 -6.55
C LEU A 369 9.27 12.72 -5.83
N ALA A 370 9.38 13.85 -6.53
CA ALA A 370 9.08 15.16 -5.95
C ALA A 370 7.59 15.28 -5.56
N VAL A 371 6.68 14.91 -6.47
CA VAL A 371 5.24 14.97 -6.23
C VAL A 371 4.83 14.06 -5.08
N VAL A 372 5.33 12.81 -5.06
CA VAL A 372 5.05 11.84 -4.01
C VAL A 372 5.60 12.32 -2.66
N ALA A 373 6.82 12.84 -2.61
CA ALA A 373 7.42 13.41 -1.40
C ALA A 373 6.58 14.58 -0.86
N LEU A 374 6.23 15.53 -1.73
CA LEU A 374 5.40 16.69 -1.37
C LEU A 374 4.01 16.25 -0.90
N PHE A 375 3.36 15.32 -1.60
CA PHE A 375 2.06 14.80 -1.25
C PHE A 375 2.08 14.18 0.15
N TRP A 376 2.97 13.22 0.41
CA TRP A 376 3.07 12.55 1.71
C TRP A 376 3.44 13.51 2.83
N ARG A 377 4.35 14.46 2.57
CA ARG A 377 4.72 15.47 3.55
C ARG A 377 3.54 16.39 3.87
N THR A 378 2.80 16.83 2.86
CA THR A 378 1.61 17.68 3.01
C THR A 378 0.52 16.96 3.79
N ALA A 379 0.24 15.71 3.44
CA ALA A 379 -0.78 14.89 4.09
C ALA A 379 -0.44 14.67 5.59
N TYR A 380 0.83 14.38 5.89
CA TYR A 380 1.28 14.21 7.26
C TYR A 380 1.25 15.51 8.08
N GLU A 381 1.68 16.64 7.50
CA GLU A 381 1.59 17.93 8.22
C GLU A 381 0.13 18.35 8.42
N TYR A 382 -0.77 18.04 7.47
CA TYR A 382 -2.21 18.25 7.67
C TYR A 382 -2.75 17.37 8.81
N PHE A 383 -2.34 16.10 8.89
CA PHE A 383 -2.64 15.23 10.02
C PHE A 383 -2.16 15.85 11.35
N ARG A 384 -0.91 16.33 11.41
CA ARG A 384 -0.35 16.95 12.63
C ARG A 384 -1.09 18.21 13.04
N LEU A 385 -1.46 19.07 12.08
CA LEU A 385 -2.20 20.31 12.35
C LEU A 385 -3.57 20.06 12.99
N TYR A 386 -4.20 18.91 12.66
CA TYR A 386 -5.56 18.59 13.07
C TYR A 386 -5.65 17.22 13.77
N ALA A 387 -4.61 16.82 14.50
CA ALA A 387 -4.48 15.47 15.06
C ALA A 387 -5.60 15.09 16.05
N LEU A 388 -6.26 16.09 16.66
CA LEU A 388 -7.38 15.90 17.58
C LEU A 388 -8.73 15.70 16.87
N VAL A 389 -8.80 15.99 15.57
CA VAL A 389 -10.06 15.96 14.81
C VAL A 389 -10.39 14.51 14.41
N PRO A 390 -11.58 13.98 14.78
CA PRO A 390 -11.95 12.58 14.50
C PRO A 390 -11.83 12.19 13.03
N TRP A 391 -12.29 13.07 12.14
CA TRP A 391 -12.20 12.84 10.70
C TRP A 391 -10.75 12.65 10.23
N VAL A 392 -9.84 13.47 10.75
CA VAL A 392 -8.41 13.42 10.39
C VAL A 392 -7.74 12.18 10.96
N GLN A 393 -8.09 11.77 12.18
CA GLN A 393 -7.61 10.52 12.77
C GLN A 393 -8.03 9.31 11.92
N ALA A 394 -9.29 9.26 11.51
CA ALA A 394 -9.81 8.17 10.67
C ALA A 394 -9.17 8.17 9.28
N TRP A 395 -9.11 9.34 8.63
CA TRP A 395 -8.49 9.49 7.32
C TRP A 395 -7.01 9.08 7.34
N TRP A 396 -6.24 9.54 8.33
CA TRP A 396 -4.82 9.22 8.41
C TRP A 396 -4.59 7.73 8.71
N ALA A 397 -5.34 7.16 9.66
CA ALA A 397 -5.25 5.73 9.98
C ALA A 397 -5.53 4.85 8.75
N LEU A 398 -6.47 5.28 7.89
CA LEU A 398 -6.80 4.56 6.67
C LEU A 398 -5.82 4.86 5.51
N THR A 399 -5.10 5.98 5.48
CA THR A 399 -4.24 6.35 4.33
C THR A 399 -2.75 6.08 4.54
N PHE A 400 -2.22 6.17 5.77
CA PHE A 400 -0.77 6.35 5.97
C PHE A 400 0.08 5.22 5.38
N TYR A 401 -0.44 3.98 5.37
CA TYR A 401 0.23 2.81 4.83
C TYR A 401 0.45 2.89 3.32
N ASN A 402 -0.30 3.72 2.59
CA ASN A 402 -0.16 3.85 1.15
C ASN A 402 1.22 4.38 0.77
N SER A 403 1.93 5.04 1.68
CA SER A 403 3.32 5.41 1.47
C SER A 403 4.25 4.22 1.18
N TRP A 404 3.98 3.05 1.76
CA TRP A 404 4.66 1.80 1.42
C TRP A 404 4.22 1.30 0.03
N PHE A 405 2.90 1.25 -0.23
CA PHE A 405 2.37 0.79 -1.51
C PHE A 405 2.78 1.65 -2.70
N THR A 406 2.98 2.95 -2.49
CA THR A 406 3.52 3.85 -3.48
C THR A 406 4.87 3.37 -4.00
N VAL A 407 5.66 2.65 -3.18
CA VAL A 407 6.97 2.12 -3.56
C VAL A 407 6.88 0.74 -4.22
N VAL A 408 6.07 -0.17 -3.65
CA VAL A 408 6.07 -1.60 -4.01
C VAL A 408 5.05 -1.97 -5.09
N CYS A 409 4.42 -1.02 -5.76
CA CYS A 409 3.38 -1.30 -6.77
C CYS A 409 3.60 -0.54 -8.08
N ASP A 410 2.86 -0.95 -9.11
CA ASP A 410 3.01 -0.50 -10.51
C ASP A 410 2.86 0.99 -10.75
N ASP A 411 2.07 1.66 -9.92
CA ASP A 411 1.77 3.07 -10.07
C ASP A 411 1.54 3.66 -8.68
N PRO A 412 2.20 4.79 -8.33
CA PRO A 412 2.01 5.48 -7.06
C PRO A 412 0.52 5.83 -6.78
N ALA A 413 -0.30 6.00 -7.82
CA ALA A 413 -1.72 6.28 -7.76
C ALA A 413 -2.62 5.04 -7.88
N ASN A 414 -2.08 3.84 -8.21
CA ASN A 414 -2.85 2.62 -8.43
C ASN A 414 -3.81 2.31 -7.28
N TRP A 415 -3.25 2.37 -6.06
CA TRP A 415 -3.98 2.14 -4.82
C TRP A 415 -4.97 3.24 -4.50
N PHE A 416 -4.67 4.48 -4.90
CA PHE A 416 -5.57 5.59 -4.70
C PHE A 416 -6.91 5.32 -5.37
N TYR A 417 -6.95 4.77 -6.60
CA TYR A 417 -8.23 4.53 -7.28
C TYR A 417 -8.80 3.12 -7.08
N TYR A 418 -7.98 2.06 -6.94
CA TYR A 418 -8.50 0.70 -6.75
C TYR A 418 -8.96 0.39 -5.33
N THR A 419 -8.47 1.13 -4.35
CA THR A 419 -8.61 0.76 -2.94
C THR A 419 -9.14 1.93 -2.13
N TYR A 420 -8.59 3.12 -2.36
CA TYR A 420 -8.97 4.31 -1.60
C TYR A 420 -10.24 4.97 -2.14
N GLY A 421 -10.23 5.30 -3.42
CA GLY A 421 -11.27 6.05 -4.11
C GLY A 421 -12.60 5.35 -4.03
N GLN A 422 -12.60 4.04 -4.26
CA GLN A 422 -13.85 3.27 -4.30
C GLN A 422 -14.33 2.88 -2.89
N ALA A 423 -13.46 2.50 -1.95
CA ALA A 423 -13.91 1.91 -0.69
C ALA A 423 -13.78 2.83 0.53
N SER A 424 -12.60 3.34 0.85
CA SER A 424 -12.37 4.07 2.11
C SER A 424 -12.67 5.56 2.02
N PHE A 425 -12.49 6.18 0.86
CA PHE A 425 -12.67 7.62 0.68
C PHE A 425 -14.14 8.06 0.65
N PRO A 426 -15.09 7.35 0.00
CA PRO A 426 -16.50 7.77 -0.03
C PRO A 426 -17.15 7.94 1.34
N PRO A 427 -17.02 7.01 2.32
CA PRO A 427 -17.60 7.22 3.65
C PRO A 427 -16.93 8.40 4.38
N LEU A 428 -15.62 8.60 4.21
CA LEU A 428 -14.93 9.75 4.78
C LEU A 428 -15.39 11.07 4.15
N LEU A 429 -15.54 11.12 2.83
CA LEU A 429 -16.02 12.31 2.11
C LEU A 429 -17.47 12.63 2.50
N PHE A 430 -18.33 11.61 2.56
CA PHE A 430 -19.71 11.76 3.04
C PHE A 430 -19.75 12.35 4.45
N LEU A 431 -18.99 11.79 5.38
CA LEU A 431 -18.89 12.32 6.75
C LEU A 431 -18.32 13.74 6.76
N TRP A 432 -17.33 14.06 5.92
CA TRP A 432 -16.79 15.41 5.82
C TRP A 432 -17.87 16.41 5.42
N CYS A 433 -18.60 16.12 4.32
CA CYS A 433 -19.65 16.97 3.78
C CYS A 433 -20.80 17.13 4.77
N ALA A 434 -21.33 16.02 5.31
CA ALA A 434 -22.46 16.04 6.23
C ALA A 434 -22.16 16.86 7.49
N ASN A 435 -20.96 16.73 8.05
CA ASN A 435 -20.59 17.48 9.27
C ASN A 435 -20.25 18.94 8.99
N ARG A 436 -19.67 19.25 7.83
CA ARG A 436 -19.41 20.62 7.41
C ARG A 436 -20.71 21.38 7.15
N LEU A 437 -21.66 20.77 6.44
CA LEU A 437 -22.99 21.35 6.17
C LEU A 437 -23.81 21.56 7.45
N ALA A 438 -23.63 20.71 8.46
CA ALA A 438 -24.26 20.86 9.77
C ALA A 438 -23.61 21.93 10.67
N GLY A 439 -22.70 22.77 10.16
CA GLY A 439 -22.09 23.87 10.92
C GLY A 439 -21.11 23.44 12.02
N ARG A 440 -20.61 22.21 11.99
CA ARG A 440 -19.69 21.67 13.03
C ARG A 440 -18.23 22.11 12.82
N THR A 441 -18.03 23.36 12.43
CA THR A 441 -16.73 23.98 12.12
C THR A 441 -16.18 24.83 13.28
N THR A 442 -16.72 24.70 14.49
CA THR A 442 -16.25 25.45 15.66
C THR A 442 -14.77 25.21 15.93
N ALA A 443 -14.08 26.29 16.32
CA ALA A 443 -12.63 26.39 16.36
C ALA A 443 -11.96 25.21 17.10
N VAL A 444 -11.14 24.45 16.37
CA VAL A 444 -10.13 23.60 17.00
C VAL A 444 -9.16 24.57 17.69
N PRO A 445 -8.94 24.47 19.02
CA PRO A 445 -7.88 25.24 19.65
C PRO A 445 -6.57 25.00 18.89
N TRP A 446 -5.81 26.07 18.67
CA TRP A 446 -4.55 26.08 17.92
C TRP A 446 -3.71 24.81 18.17
N PRO A 447 -3.05 24.24 17.14
CA PRO A 447 -2.30 22.99 17.25
C PRO A 447 -1.40 22.97 18.48
N VAL A 448 -1.67 22.04 19.40
CA VAL A 448 -0.73 21.68 20.46
C VAL A 448 0.48 21.04 19.77
N PRO A 449 1.71 21.53 19.97
CA PRO A 449 2.88 20.87 19.42
C PRO A 449 2.92 19.44 19.92
N ILE A 450 2.78 18.47 19.01
CA ILE A 450 3.15 17.09 19.30
C ILE A 450 4.68 17.09 19.37
N GLY A 451 5.22 17.16 20.60
CA GLY A 451 6.63 16.91 20.91
C GLY A 451 7.03 15.50 20.51
#